data_AF-A0A9D8T6M2-F1
#
_entry.id   AF-A0A9D8T6M2-F1
#
_cell.length_a   1.000
_cell.length_b   1.000
_cell.length_c   1.000
_cell.angle_alpha   90.00
_cell.angle_beta   90.00
_cell.angle_gamma   90.00
#
_symmetry.space_group_name_H-M   'P 1'
#
loop_
_entity.id
_entity.type
_entity.pdbx_description
1 polymer ?
#
loop_
_entity_poly.entity_id
_entity_poly.type
_entity_poly.pdbx_seq_one_letter_code
_entity_poly.pdbx_strand_id
1 'polypeptide(L)'
;MSDQIRMQDEQEAWYVMRFAKRNQYHSEQVQTLLEAMQQKGIAVFRPMQEQLCQRGGKLRKSLQPVLGDLFFAKGSRQQIADFVEFVFGQVQFKFK
;
A
#
# COMPACT_ATOMS: atom_id res chain seq x y z
N MET A 1 -23.83 -13.52 19.68
CA MET A 1 -23.23 -13.43 18.33
C MET A 1 -22.43 -12.14 18.11
N SER A 2 -22.53 -11.13 18.98
CA SER A 2 -21.84 -9.84 18.81
C SER A 2 -20.34 -9.85 19.16
N ASP A 3 -19.89 -10.75 20.04
CA ASP A 3 -18.50 -10.76 20.50
C ASP A 3 -17.51 -11.37 19.51
N GLN A 4 -17.96 -12.31 18.65
CA GLN A 4 -17.12 -12.91 17.61
C GLN A 4 -16.80 -11.94 16.46
N ILE A 5 -17.70 -10.99 16.17
CA ILE A 5 -17.47 -9.97 15.14
C ILE A 5 -16.41 -8.97 15.63
N ARG A 6 -16.49 -8.55 16.89
CA ARG A 6 -15.48 -7.68 17.51
C ARG A 6 -14.09 -8.33 17.59
N MET A 7 -14.00 -9.60 17.94
CA MET A 7 -12.70 -10.30 18.00
C MET A 7 -12.02 -10.45 16.63
N GLN A 8 -12.76 -10.45 15.52
CA GLN A 8 -12.15 -10.47 14.18
C GLN A 8 -11.61 -9.11 13.74
N ASP A 9 -12.16 -8.00 14.26
CA ASP A 9 -11.71 -6.66 13.87
C ASP A 9 -10.41 -6.23 14.56
N GLU A 10 -10.09 -6.84 15.71
CA GLU A 10 -8.84 -6.63 16.45
C GLU A 10 -7.67 -7.50 15.95
N GLN A 11 -7.96 -8.55 15.19
CA GLN A 11 -6.93 -9.47 14.70
C GLN A 11 -6.12 -8.82 13.55
N GLU A 12 -4.79 -8.81 13.69
CA GLU A 12 -3.92 -8.34 12.60
C GLU A 12 -3.96 -9.29 11.40
N ALA A 13 -4.14 -8.73 10.21
CA ALA A 13 -4.11 -9.47 8.96
C ALA A 13 -3.31 -8.71 7.89
N TRP A 14 -2.91 -9.43 6.85
CA TRP A 14 -2.34 -8.82 5.65
C TRP A 14 -3.45 -8.45 4.67
N TYR A 15 -3.41 -7.22 4.20
CA TYR A 15 -4.33 -6.67 3.22
C TYR A 15 -3.57 -6.32 1.95
N VAL A 16 -4.21 -6.55 0.81
CA VAL A 16 -3.72 -6.04 -0.47
C VAL A 16 -4.32 -4.67 -0.70
N MET A 17 -3.45 -3.68 -0.82
CA MET A 17 -3.78 -2.28 -1.01
C MET A 17 -3.46 -1.86 -2.45
N ARG A 18 -4.17 -0.85 -2.92
CA ARG A 18 -4.06 -0.31 -4.28
C ARG A 18 -4.04 1.20 -4.25
N PHE A 19 -3.08 1.83 -4.92
CA PHE A 19 -3.12 3.27 -5.20
C PHE A 19 -4.21 3.60 -6.23
N ALA A 20 -5.04 4.61 -5.95
CA ALA A 20 -6.14 4.99 -6.84
C ALA A 20 -5.65 5.52 -8.20
N LYS A 21 -4.51 6.24 -8.22
CA LYS A 21 -3.91 6.78 -9.45
C LYS A 21 -2.80 5.86 -9.95
N ARG A 22 -3.14 5.04 -10.94
CA ARG A 22 -2.23 4.08 -11.60
C ARG A 22 -0.96 4.69 -12.21
N ASN A 23 -0.85 6.00 -12.40
CA ASN A 23 0.35 6.58 -13.01
C ASN A 23 1.28 7.27 -11.99
N GLN A 24 0.92 7.25 -10.71
CA GLN A 24 1.64 8.00 -9.66
C GLN A 24 2.35 7.09 -8.66
N TYR A 25 2.43 5.78 -8.92
CA TYR A 25 3.04 4.84 -7.98
C TYR A 25 4.57 5.01 -7.81
N HIS A 26 5.20 5.87 -8.62
CA HIS A 26 6.60 6.28 -8.48
C HIS A 26 6.79 7.68 -7.90
N SER A 27 5.72 8.37 -7.53
CA SER A 27 5.83 9.74 -7.03
C SER A 27 6.31 9.76 -5.59
N GLU A 28 6.93 10.88 -5.20
CA GLU A 28 7.26 11.16 -3.80
C GLU A 28 6.02 11.09 -2.89
N GLN A 29 4.83 11.42 -3.42
CA GLN A 29 3.58 11.32 -2.69
C GLN A 29 3.28 9.89 -2.22
N VAL A 30 3.61 8.89 -3.03
CA VAL A 30 3.45 7.49 -2.63
C VAL A 30 4.41 7.13 -1.52
N GLN A 31 5.67 7.58 -1.59
CA GLN A 31 6.64 7.34 -0.53
C GLN A 31 6.18 7.97 0.79
N THR A 32 5.74 9.23 0.77
CA THR A 32 5.18 9.92 1.95
C THR A 32 3.98 9.19 2.53
N LEU A 33 3.10 8.63 1.68
CA LEU A 33 1.94 7.89 2.12
C LEU A 33 2.31 6.56 2.79
N LEU A 34 3.29 5.83 2.25
CA LEU A 34 3.78 4.59 2.87
C LEU A 34 4.46 4.87 4.23
N GLU A 35 5.21 5.96 4.34
CA GLU A 35 5.81 6.41 5.60
C GLU A 35 4.73 6.80 6.62
N ALA A 36 3.67 7.48 6.20
CA ALA A 36 2.55 7.83 7.08
C ALA A 36 1.82 6.59 7.62
N MET A 37 1.72 5.51 6.84
CA MET A 37 1.19 4.22 7.31
C MET A 37 2.10 3.62 8.39
N GLN A 38 3.40 3.60 8.15
CA GLN A 38 4.38 3.08 9.11
C GLN A 38 4.36 3.87 10.43
N GLN A 39 4.25 5.20 10.36
CA GLN A 39 4.13 6.07 11.54
C GLN A 39 2.87 5.80 12.36
N LYS A 40 1.80 5.31 11.72
CA LYS A 40 0.55 4.89 12.39
C LYS A 40 0.59 3.45 12.89
N GLY A 41 1.74 2.79 12.84
CA GLY A 41 1.91 1.40 13.27
C GLY A 41 1.42 0.35 12.27
N ILE A 42 1.11 0.75 11.03
CA ILE A 42 0.71 -0.17 9.97
C ILE A 42 1.97 -0.61 9.24
N ALA A 43 2.31 -1.89 9.30
CA ALA A 43 3.46 -2.40 8.57
C ALA A 43 3.16 -2.46 7.08
N VAL A 44 4.06 -1.93 6.25
CA VAL A 44 3.89 -1.88 4.79
C VAL A 44 4.97 -2.72 4.13
N PHE A 45 4.57 -3.54 3.18
CA PHE A 45 5.48 -4.23 2.28
C PHE A 45 5.14 -3.91 0.83
N ARG A 46 6.11 -3.36 0.11
CA ARG A 46 6.00 -3.10 -1.32
C ARG A 46 7.20 -3.74 -2.03
N PRO A 47 7.00 -4.84 -2.77
CA PRO A 47 8.12 -5.51 -3.44
C PRO A 47 8.67 -4.62 -4.55
N MET A 48 9.98 -4.37 -4.50
CA MET A 48 10.72 -3.57 -5.47
C MET A 48 11.77 -4.43 -6.17
N GLN A 49 12.01 -4.18 -7.45
CA GLN A 49 12.98 -4.90 -8.27
C GLN A 49 13.73 -3.93 -9.19
N GLU A 50 15.01 -4.17 -9.40
CA GLU A 50 15.76 -3.47 -10.44
C GLU A 50 15.34 -3.94 -11.83
N GLN A 51 14.95 -3.00 -12.68
CA GLN A 51 14.56 -3.25 -14.07
C GLN A 51 15.38 -2.36 -15.01
N LEU A 52 15.65 -2.87 -16.22
CA LEU A 52 16.24 -2.08 -17.29
C LEU A 52 15.11 -1.30 -18.00
N CYS A 53 15.13 0.01 -17.87
CA CYS A 53 14.20 0.91 -18.55
C CYS A 53 14.93 1.65 -19.68
N GLN A 54 14.29 1.75 -20.85
CA GLN A 54 14.81 2.54 -21.96
C GLN A 54 14.25 3.97 -21.87
N ARG A 55 15.13 4.98 -21.76
CA ARG A 55 14.74 6.40 -21.73
C ARG A 55 15.65 7.19 -22.66
N GLY A 56 15.08 7.76 -23.72
CA GLY A 56 15.83 8.48 -24.75
C GLY A 56 16.88 7.61 -25.46
N GLY A 57 16.52 6.37 -25.79
CA GLY A 57 17.41 5.41 -26.48
C GLY A 57 18.48 4.75 -25.60
N LYS A 58 18.70 5.24 -24.37
CA LYS A 58 19.66 4.65 -23.41
C LYS A 58 18.97 3.69 -22.45
N LEU A 59 19.56 2.50 -22.25
CA LEU A 59 19.18 1.56 -21.20
C LEU A 59 19.72 2.05 -19.85
N ARG A 60 18.84 2.15 -18.85
CA ARG A 60 19.20 2.51 -17.48
C ARG A 60 18.56 1.52 -16.51
N LYS A 61 19.28 1.16 -15.45
CA LYS A 61 18.69 0.44 -14.32
C LYS A 61 17.83 1.40 -13.51
N SER A 62 16.65 0.96 -13.11
CA SER A 62 15.75 1.70 -12.22
C SER A 62 15.08 0.73 -11.26
N LEU A 63 14.93 1.14 -9.99
CA LEU A 63 14.17 0.38 -9.00
C LEU A 63 12.67 0.65 -9.22
N GLN A 64 11.91 -0.40 -9.49
CA GLN A 64 10.50 -0.34 -9.86
C GLN A 64 9.68 -1.31 -8.99
N PRO A 65 8.41 -1.01 -8.68
CA PRO A 65 7.57 -1.94 -7.95
C PRO A 65 7.26 -3.15 -8.83
N VAL A 66 7.37 -4.34 -8.26
CA VAL A 66 7.03 -5.59 -8.94
C VAL A 66 5.54 -5.64 -9.27
N LEU A 67 4.71 -5.10 -8.37
CA LEU A 67 3.26 -5.14 -8.49
C LEU A 67 2.65 -3.77 -8.82
N GLY A 68 3.36 -2.90 -9.56
CA GLY A 68 2.81 -1.63 -10.06
C GLY A 68 2.15 -0.75 -8.99
N ASP A 69 0.82 -0.63 -9.07
CA ASP A 69 -0.04 0.15 -8.18
C ASP A 69 -0.49 -0.59 -6.90
N LEU A 70 -0.03 -1.83 -6.69
CA LEU A 70 -0.36 -2.65 -5.52
C LEU A 70 0.77 -2.67 -4.49
N PHE A 71 0.37 -2.83 -3.23
CA PHE A 71 1.26 -3.06 -2.09
C PHE A 71 0.52 -3.82 -0.97
N PHE A 72 1.25 -4.27 0.03
CA PHE A 72 0.70 -5.01 1.16
C PHE A 72 0.77 -4.17 2.43
N ALA A 73 -0.27 -4.24 3.25
CA ALA A 73 -0.31 -3.61 4.56
C ALA A 73 -0.74 -4.64 5.62
N LYS A 74 -0.09 -4.62 6.78
CA LYS A 74 -0.46 -5.45 7.93
C LYS A 74 -0.94 -4.55 9.06
N GLY A 75 -2.11 -4.85 9.59
CA GLY A 75 -2.72 -4.15 10.72
C GLY A 75 -4.08 -4.74 11.08
N SER A 76 -4.76 -4.16 12.05
CA SER A 76 -6.15 -4.50 12.31
C SER A 76 -7.07 -3.94 11.21
N ARG A 77 -8.26 -4.51 11.06
CA ARG A 77 -9.20 -4.04 10.03
C ARG A 77 -9.57 -2.56 10.25
N GLN A 78 -9.79 -2.18 11.51
CA GLN A 78 -10.14 -0.82 11.87
C GLN A 78 -9.02 0.16 11.52
N GLN A 79 -7.76 -0.17 11.85
CA GLN A 79 -6.62 0.69 11.54
C GLN A 79 -6.46 0.94 10.03
N ILE A 80 -6.66 -0.10 9.21
CA ILE A 80 -6.61 0.02 7.75
C ILE A 80 -7.77 0.87 7.24
N ALA A 81 -8.98 0.67 7.74
CA ALA A 81 -10.16 1.45 7.36
C ALA A 81 -10.00 2.94 7.70
N ASP A 82 -9.61 3.25 8.94
CA ASP A 82 -9.35 4.61 9.42
C ASP A 82 -8.30 5.32 8.55
N PHE A 83 -7.25 4.59 8.15
CA PHE A 83 -6.22 5.13 7.28
C PHE A 83 -6.75 5.43 5.87
N VAL A 84 -7.53 4.52 5.29
CA VAL A 84 -8.12 4.69 3.95
C VAL A 84 -9.06 5.89 3.90
N GLU A 85 -9.85 6.10 4.96
CA GLU A 85 -10.69 7.28 5.11
C GLU A 85 -9.86 8.55 5.24
N PHE A 86 -8.81 8.55 6.07
CA PHE A 86 -7.90 9.68 6.27
C PHE A 86 -7.24 10.16 4.97
N VAL A 87 -6.88 9.23 4.07
CA VAL A 87 -6.23 9.58 2.80
C VAL A 87 -7.22 9.84 1.66
N PHE A 88 -8.52 10.00 1.98
CA PHE A 88 -9.59 10.44 1.08
C PHE A 88 -9.56 9.78 -0.31
N GLY A 89 -9.46 8.44 -0.35
CA GLY A 89 -9.54 7.69 -1.60
C GLY A 89 -8.24 7.67 -2.44
N GLN A 90 -7.10 8.11 -1.90
CA GLN A 90 -5.80 7.90 -2.53
C GLN A 90 -5.39 6.41 -2.57
N VAL A 91 -5.93 5.61 -1.64
CA VAL A 91 -5.70 4.18 -1.54
C VAL A 91 -7.05 3.47 -1.39
N GLN A 92 -7.14 2.27 -1.96
CA GLN A 92 -8.26 1.35 -1.81
C GLN A 92 -7.71 0.00 -1.39
N PHE A 93 -8.36 -0.71 -0.47
CA PHE A 93 -8.02 -2.11 -0.23
C PHE A 93 -8.83 -3.01 -1.16
N LYS A 94 -8.19 -4.04 -1.70
CA LYS A 94 -8.82 -5.04 -2.56
C LYS A 94 -8.60 -6.37 -1.84
N PHE A 95 -9.68 -6.99 -1.38
CA PHE A 95 -9.74 -8.34 -0.79
C PHE A 95 -9.46 -8.47 0.73
N LYS A 96 -10.28 -9.34 1.35
CA LYS A 96 -10.13 -10.01 2.67
C LYS A 96 -10.12 -11.51 2.37
#